data_AF-A0AAX6FF86-F1
#
_entry.id   AF-A0AAX6FF86-F1
#
_cell.length_a   1.000
_cell.length_b   1.000
_cell.length_c   1.000
_cell.angle_alpha   90.00
_cell.angle_beta   90.00
_cell.angle_gamma   90.00
#
_symmetry.space_group_name_H-M   'P 1'
#
loop_
_entity.id
_entity.type
_entity.pdbx_description
1 polymer ?
#
loop_
_entity_poly.entity_id
_entity_poly.type
_entity_poly.pdbx_seq_one_letter_code
_entity_poly.pdbx_strand_id
1 'polypeptide(L)'
;MGRSRRKLKKNWNKVRVGLPKKKPGVFKPAFTVPEKLLEAAPASEGEKRVWDEAGTVIRNYRSFGVVNNPNLLGVRARTPQIVLSSALQLPPRPEDPSALEPVDSGSDDETDDLRSALGKKRKDGKSAPLRGLTTIQRLHIGRLIEKYGDDYQAMFKDTKLNSMQHSVASLKKLCQRYHARRKCYVNVK
;
A
#
# COMPACT_ATOMS: atom_id res chain seq x y z
N MET A 1 38.77 25.18 -2.62
CA MET A 1 37.38 24.71 -2.87
C MET A 1 37.23 23.19 -3.08
N GLY A 2 38.21 22.42 -3.59
CA GLY A 2 38.03 20.98 -3.90
C GLY A 2 38.25 19.93 -2.78
N ARG A 3 38.75 20.34 -1.60
CA ARG A 3 39.17 19.38 -0.53
C ARG A 3 37.99 18.68 0.17
N SER A 4 36.85 19.34 0.36
CA SER A 4 35.68 18.76 1.05
C SER A 4 35.06 17.59 0.28
N ARG A 5 34.87 17.75 -1.04
CA ARG A 5 34.31 16.71 -1.91
C ARG A 5 35.20 15.46 -1.99
N ARG A 6 36.52 15.64 -1.87
CA ARG A 6 37.50 14.54 -1.89
C ARG A 6 37.46 13.72 -0.59
N LYS A 7 37.25 14.36 0.57
CA LYS A 7 37.01 13.68 1.86
C LYS A 7 35.71 12.87 1.85
N LEU A 8 34.61 13.44 1.35
CA LEU A 8 33.31 12.76 1.28
C LEU A 8 33.37 11.49 0.41
N LYS A 9 34.02 11.55 -0.76
CA LYS A 9 34.19 10.38 -1.65
C LYS A 9 35.09 9.29 -1.06
N LYS A 10 36.01 9.63 -0.14
CA LYS A 10 36.89 8.67 0.54
C LYS A 10 36.16 7.93 1.67
N ASN A 11 35.26 8.62 2.36
CA ASN A 11 34.57 8.11 3.56
C ASN A 11 33.18 7.51 3.27
N TRP A 12 32.75 7.47 2.01
CA TRP A 12 31.46 6.87 1.66
C TRP A 12 31.56 5.35 1.66
N ASN A 13 30.67 4.68 2.41
CA ASN A 13 30.54 3.22 2.40
C ASN A 13 30.14 2.73 1.00
N LYS A 14 31.12 2.27 0.22
CA LYS A 14 30.85 1.72 -1.11
C LYS A 14 30.16 0.37 -0.94
N VAL A 15 28.92 0.25 -1.39
CA VAL A 15 28.23 -1.03 -1.55
C VAL A 15 29.04 -1.85 -2.56
N ARG A 16 29.75 -2.87 -2.08
CA ARG A 16 30.51 -3.78 -2.92
C ARG A 16 29.55 -4.78 -3.55
N VAL A 17 29.13 -4.50 -4.78
CA VAL A 17 28.36 -5.46 -5.58
C VAL A 17 29.35 -6.45 -6.19
N GLY A 18 29.66 -7.50 -5.43
CA GLY A 18 30.45 -8.64 -5.92
C GLY A 18 29.53 -9.80 -6.26
N LEU A 19 29.82 -10.53 -7.34
CA LEU A 19 29.13 -11.80 -7.57
C LEU A 19 29.44 -12.76 -6.40
N PRO A 20 28.44 -13.52 -5.91
CA PRO A 20 28.68 -14.55 -4.90
C PRO A 20 29.75 -15.54 -5.38
N LYS A 21 30.77 -15.80 -4.56
CA LYS A 21 31.82 -16.77 -4.90
C LYS A 21 31.20 -18.15 -5.10
N LYS A 22 31.35 -18.73 -6.29
CA LYS A 22 30.94 -20.11 -6.58
C LYS A 22 31.80 -21.07 -5.76
N LYS A 23 31.19 -22.01 -5.03
CA LYS A 23 31.88 -23.09 -4.32
C LYS A 23 31.82 -24.36 -5.20
N PRO A 24 32.90 -24.74 -5.91
CA PRO A 24 32.83 -25.79 -6.93
C PRO A 24 32.54 -27.19 -6.39
N GLY A 25 32.68 -27.43 -5.07
CA GLY A 25 32.34 -28.70 -4.42
C GLY A 25 30.96 -28.77 -3.79
N VAL A 26 30.11 -27.74 -3.92
CA VAL A 26 28.76 -27.72 -3.33
C VAL A 26 27.71 -27.71 -4.44
N PHE A 27 27.14 -28.87 -4.75
CA PHE A 27 26.00 -28.97 -5.64
C PHE A 27 24.77 -28.36 -4.97
N LYS A 28 24.24 -27.28 -5.53
CA LYS A 28 22.96 -26.69 -5.12
C LYS A 28 21.92 -27.08 -6.17
N PRO A 29 20.89 -27.88 -5.84
CA PRO A 29 19.84 -28.19 -6.80
C PRO A 29 19.11 -26.91 -7.23
N ALA A 30 18.57 -26.90 -8.45
CA ALA A 30 17.91 -25.72 -9.03
C ALA A 30 16.67 -25.29 -8.24
N PHE A 31 16.04 -26.23 -7.53
CA PHE A 31 15.01 -25.97 -6.54
C PHE A 31 15.24 -26.93 -5.37
N THR A 32 15.16 -26.41 -4.15
CA THR A 32 15.08 -27.23 -2.95
C THR A 32 13.61 -27.28 -2.59
N VAL A 33 12.98 -28.45 -2.65
CA VAL A 33 11.62 -28.60 -2.11
C VAL A 33 11.71 -28.29 -0.62
N PRO A 34 10.98 -27.29 -0.11
CA PRO A 34 10.94 -27.00 1.32
C PRO A 34 10.62 -28.29 2.08
N GLU A 35 11.35 -28.59 3.16
CA GLU A 35 11.13 -29.80 3.97
C GLU A 35 9.67 -29.94 4.38
N LYS A 36 8.99 -28.82 4.66
CA LYS A 36 7.56 -28.73 4.93
C LYS A 36 6.64 -29.31 3.83
N LEU A 37 7.05 -29.28 2.56
CA LEU A 37 6.30 -29.87 1.45
C LEU A 37 6.61 -31.37 1.28
N LEU A 38 7.80 -31.81 1.69
CA LEU A 38 8.16 -33.23 1.72
C LEU A 38 7.49 -33.93 2.92
N GLU A 39 7.34 -33.23 4.04
CA GLU A 39 6.57 -33.66 5.21
C GLU A 39 5.04 -33.62 4.97
N ALA A 40 4.57 -32.68 4.14
CA ALA A 40 3.16 -32.58 3.75
C ALA A 40 2.78 -33.52 2.59
N ALA A 41 3.76 -34.09 1.88
CA ALA A 41 3.52 -35.29 1.10
C ALA A 41 3.30 -36.43 2.10
N PRO A 42 2.16 -37.14 2.05
CA PRO A 42 1.78 -38.05 3.12
C PRO A 42 2.69 -39.29 3.12
N ALA A 43 3.77 -39.20 3.90
CA ALA A 43 4.52 -40.32 4.41
C ALA A 43 4.16 -40.49 5.90
N SER A 44 2.89 -40.77 6.17
CA SER A 44 2.50 -41.44 7.41
C SER A 44 1.93 -42.81 7.05
N GLU A 45 2.49 -43.82 7.68
CA GLU A 45 2.26 -45.24 7.47
C GLU A 45 0.77 -45.62 7.42
N GLY A 46 0.37 -46.40 6.41
CA GLY A 46 -0.79 -47.31 6.50
C GLY A 46 -1.87 -47.17 5.44
N GLU A 47 -2.34 -45.97 5.10
CA GLU A 47 -3.57 -45.84 4.30
C GLU A 47 -3.36 -44.93 3.09
N LYS A 48 -3.16 -45.54 1.92
CA LYS A 48 -3.46 -44.88 0.63
C LYS A 48 -4.89 -44.36 0.76
N ARG A 49 -5.10 -43.06 0.56
CA ARG A 49 -6.47 -42.52 0.45
C ARG A 49 -7.08 -43.12 -0.81
N VAL A 50 -7.81 -44.23 -0.62
CA VAL A 50 -8.50 -44.91 -1.70
C VAL A 50 -9.77 -44.13 -1.96
N TRP A 51 -10.03 -43.90 -3.24
CA TRP A 51 -11.26 -43.25 -3.67
C TRP A 51 -12.44 -44.15 -3.33
N ASP A 52 -13.37 -43.65 -2.51
CA ASP A 52 -14.58 -44.38 -2.15
C ASP A 52 -15.57 -44.36 -3.33
N GLU A 53 -15.86 -45.54 -3.88
CA GLU A 53 -16.72 -45.73 -5.06
C GLU A 53 -18.22 -45.52 -4.74
N ALA A 54 -18.63 -45.72 -3.48
CA ALA A 54 -20.01 -45.54 -3.05
C ALA A 54 -20.27 -44.15 -2.44
N GLY A 55 -19.21 -43.43 -2.08
CA GLY A 55 -19.26 -42.12 -1.43
C GLY A 55 -19.56 -40.94 -2.35
N THR A 56 -19.93 -39.80 -1.76
CA THR A 56 -20.16 -38.56 -2.52
C THR A 56 -18.85 -37.86 -2.87
N VAL A 57 -18.82 -37.28 -4.07
CA VAL A 57 -17.63 -36.70 -4.69
C VAL A 57 -17.03 -35.53 -3.88
N ILE A 58 -17.85 -34.64 -3.30
CA ILE A 58 -17.36 -33.55 -2.41
C ILE A 58 -16.69 -34.11 -1.16
N ARG A 59 -17.17 -35.24 -0.66
CA ARG A 59 -16.63 -35.94 0.51
C ARG A 59 -15.27 -36.55 0.19
N ASN A 60 -15.09 -37.03 -1.03
CA ASN A 60 -13.81 -37.54 -1.51
C ASN A 60 -12.83 -36.40 -1.79
N TYR A 61 -13.18 -35.38 -2.56
CA TYR A 61 -12.27 -34.23 -2.74
C TYR A 61 -11.88 -33.57 -1.41
N ARG A 62 -12.80 -33.55 -0.44
CA ARG A 62 -12.50 -33.11 0.93
C ARG A 62 -11.52 -34.08 1.62
N SER A 63 -11.71 -35.38 1.44
CA SER A 63 -10.80 -36.40 1.97
C SER A 63 -9.41 -36.32 1.34
N PHE A 64 -9.27 -35.84 0.11
CA PHE A 64 -7.97 -35.60 -0.54
C PHE A 64 -7.33 -34.25 -0.18
N GLY A 65 -7.91 -33.49 0.75
CA GLY A 65 -7.38 -32.19 1.18
C GLY A 65 -7.71 -31.05 0.22
N VAL A 66 -8.66 -31.29 -0.67
CA VAL A 66 -8.97 -30.43 -1.80
C VAL A 66 -10.29 -29.73 -1.56
N VAL A 67 -10.71 -29.18 -0.38
CA VAL A 67 -11.99 -28.40 -0.25
C VAL A 67 -11.97 -27.28 0.83
N ASN A 68 -12.52 -26.06 0.62
CA ASN A 68 -12.45 -24.85 1.47
C ASN A 68 -13.54 -23.74 1.22
N ASN A 69 -13.38 -22.50 1.69
CA ASN A 69 -14.26 -21.33 1.37
C ASN A 69 -13.54 -20.20 0.59
N PRO A 70 -13.99 -19.79 -0.62
CA PRO A 70 -13.27 -18.87 -1.49
C PRO A 70 -13.14 -17.49 -0.93
N ASN A 71 -14.13 -17.09 -0.13
CA ASN A 71 -14.31 -15.71 0.31
C ASN A 71 -13.42 -15.37 1.52
N LEU A 72 -12.71 -16.37 2.06
CA LEU A 72 -11.87 -16.27 3.24
C LEU A 72 -10.40 -16.65 2.98
N LEU A 73 -10.04 -17.03 1.76
CA LEU A 73 -8.66 -17.35 1.40
C LEU A 73 -7.97 -16.13 0.78
N GLY A 74 -6.94 -15.62 1.46
CA GLY A 74 -6.06 -14.60 0.92
C GLY A 74 -5.35 -15.05 -0.36
N VAL A 75 -4.93 -14.09 -1.19
CA VAL A 75 -4.44 -14.30 -2.57
C VAL A 75 -3.28 -15.31 -2.66
N ARG A 76 -2.49 -15.46 -1.59
CA ARG A 76 -1.32 -16.35 -1.54
C ARG A 76 -1.59 -17.71 -0.89
N ALA A 77 -2.72 -17.87 -0.20
CA ALA A 77 -3.08 -19.09 0.52
C ALA A 77 -3.78 -20.14 -0.36
N ARG A 78 -4.10 -19.76 -1.59
CA ARG A 78 -4.62 -20.67 -2.59
C ARG A 78 -3.46 -21.49 -3.15
N THR A 79 -3.33 -22.72 -2.66
CA THR A 79 -2.59 -23.77 -3.36
C THR A 79 -3.52 -24.42 -4.38
N PRO A 80 -2.98 -24.93 -5.50
CA PRO A 80 -3.80 -25.43 -6.60
C PRO A 80 -4.67 -26.64 -6.23
N GLN A 81 -4.33 -27.40 -5.17
CA GLN A 81 -5.09 -28.58 -4.74
C GLN A 81 -6.22 -28.26 -3.76
N ILE A 82 -6.93 -27.12 -3.84
CA ILE A 82 -7.98 -26.74 -2.88
C ILE A 82 -9.32 -26.42 -3.61
N VAL A 83 -10.37 -27.23 -3.45
CA VAL A 83 -11.78 -26.98 -3.91
C VAL A 83 -12.50 -26.13 -2.86
N LEU A 84 -13.76 -25.76 -3.05
CA LEU A 84 -14.50 -24.89 -2.15
C LEU A 84 -15.97 -25.35 -1.95
N SER A 85 -16.48 -25.52 -0.72
CA SER A 85 -17.84 -26.06 -0.43
C SER A 85 -18.88 -25.06 0.12
N SER A 86 -20.07 -25.02 -0.48
CA SER A 86 -21.21 -24.13 -0.19
C SER A 86 -21.77 -24.23 1.24
N ALA A 87 -21.77 -25.43 1.82
CA ALA A 87 -22.11 -25.63 3.23
C ALA A 87 -21.12 -24.92 4.20
N LEU A 88 -19.91 -24.58 3.75
CA LEU A 88 -18.88 -23.88 4.54
C LEU A 88 -18.81 -22.38 4.24
N GLN A 89 -19.74 -21.85 3.45
CA GLN A 89 -19.66 -20.49 2.87
C GLN A 89 -20.70 -19.50 3.38
N LEU A 90 -21.59 -19.92 4.28
CA LEU A 90 -22.58 -19.06 4.90
C LEU A 90 -22.09 -18.68 6.31
N PRO A 91 -22.01 -17.38 6.68
CA PRO A 91 -21.89 -17.02 8.09
C PRO A 91 -23.15 -17.51 8.84
N PRO A 92 -23.06 -17.94 10.11
CA PRO A 92 -24.25 -18.26 10.88
C PRO A 92 -25.16 -17.04 10.89
N ARG A 93 -26.41 -17.22 10.50
CA ARG A 93 -27.41 -16.14 10.49
C ARG A 93 -27.57 -15.71 11.95
N PRO A 94 -27.27 -14.45 12.33
CA PRO A 94 -27.58 -14.02 13.67
C PRO A 94 -29.10 -14.02 13.81
N GLU A 95 -29.59 -14.72 14.83
CA GLU A 95 -31.02 -14.76 15.18
C GLU A 95 -31.54 -13.34 15.53
N ASP A 96 -30.64 -12.42 15.92
CA ASP A 96 -30.97 -11.06 16.32
C ASP A 96 -30.26 -9.97 15.49
N PRO A 97 -30.99 -9.13 14.73
CA PRO A 97 -30.42 -8.08 13.88
C PRO A 97 -29.93 -6.84 14.64
N SER A 98 -29.99 -6.82 15.98
CA SER A 98 -29.81 -5.61 16.79
C SER A 98 -28.41 -5.43 17.42
N ALA A 99 -27.47 -6.35 17.21
CA ALA A 99 -26.11 -6.31 17.81
C ALA A 99 -25.02 -5.81 16.85
N LEU A 100 -25.40 -5.20 15.71
CA LEU A 100 -24.47 -4.65 14.71
C LEU A 100 -24.02 -3.23 15.08
N GLU A 101 -23.42 -3.06 16.26
CA GLU A 101 -22.62 -1.85 16.49
C GLU A 101 -21.23 -2.07 15.87
N PRO A 102 -20.80 -1.25 14.90
CA PRO A 102 -19.50 -1.38 14.28
C PRO A 102 -18.43 -0.93 15.29
N VAL A 103 -17.95 -1.86 16.11
CA VAL A 103 -16.74 -1.68 16.91
C VAL A 103 -15.57 -1.49 15.93
N ASP A 104 -15.20 -0.23 15.68
CA ASP A 104 -13.95 0.17 15.03
C ASP A 104 -12.78 -0.07 15.99
N SER A 105 -12.53 -1.34 16.32
CA SER A 105 -11.32 -1.77 17.01
C SER A 105 -10.19 -1.88 16.00
N GLY A 106 -9.85 -0.73 15.38
CA GLY A 106 -8.76 -0.60 14.41
C GLY A 106 -7.40 -0.65 15.09
N SER A 107 -7.02 -1.85 15.57
CA SER A 107 -5.66 -2.13 16.01
C SER A 107 -4.68 -1.97 14.84
N ASP A 108 -3.53 -1.35 15.11
CA ASP A 108 -2.47 -1.13 14.12
C ASP A 108 -1.76 -2.45 13.72
N ASP A 109 -2.07 -3.55 14.42
CA ASP A 109 -1.50 -4.87 14.19
C ASP A 109 -2.27 -5.70 13.15
N GLU A 110 -3.43 -5.22 12.66
CA GLU A 110 -4.18 -5.93 11.62
C GLU A 110 -3.43 -5.92 10.28
N THR A 111 -3.24 -7.10 9.70
CA THR A 111 -2.58 -7.27 8.39
C THR A 111 -3.39 -6.62 7.27
N ASP A 112 -2.69 -6.07 6.27
CA ASP A 112 -3.27 -5.33 5.14
C ASP A 112 -4.32 -6.16 4.35
N ASP A 113 -4.15 -7.49 4.33
CA ASP A 113 -5.08 -8.44 3.71
C ASP A 113 -6.46 -8.45 4.40
N LEU A 114 -6.49 -8.38 5.74
CA LEU A 114 -7.75 -8.35 6.50
C LEU A 114 -8.47 -6.99 6.35
N ARG A 115 -7.72 -5.89 6.30
CA ARG A 115 -8.27 -4.55 6.07
C ARG A 115 -8.95 -4.43 4.71
N SER A 116 -8.33 -5.01 3.67
CA SER A 116 -8.90 -5.08 2.31
C SER A 116 -10.18 -5.91 2.26
N ALA A 117 -10.18 -7.11 2.84
CA ALA A 117 -11.34 -8.02 2.83
C ALA A 117 -12.57 -7.45 3.54
N LEU A 118 -12.34 -6.70 4.64
CA LEU A 118 -13.41 -6.05 5.41
C LEU A 118 -13.85 -4.69 4.84
N GLY A 119 -13.27 -4.24 3.72
CA GLY A 119 -13.58 -2.94 3.12
C GLY A 119 -13.18 -1.73 3.98
N LYS A 120 -12.33 -1.94 5.00
CA LYS A 120 -11.83 -0.86 5.86
C LYS A 120 -10.95 0.05 5.01
N LYS A 121 -11.24 1.36 4.99
CA LYS A 121 -10.38 2.32 4.28
C LYS A 121 -9.00 2.33 4.94
N ARG A 122 -7.94 2.25 4.12
CA ARG A 122 -6.58 2.45 4.60
C ARG A 122 -6.51 3.80 5.31
N LYS A 123 -6.13 3.79 6.59
CA LYS A 123 -5.67 5.00 7.26
C LYS A 123 -4.26 5.25 6.74
N ASP A 124 -4.16 5.84 5.55
CA ASP A 124 -2.92 6.50 5.17
C ASP A 124 -2.60 7.47 6.31
N GLY A 125 -1.37 7.41 6.83
CA GLY A 125 -0.97 8.27 7.95
C GLY A 125 -1.29 9.75 7.66
N LYS A 126 -1.34 10.59 8.71
CA LYS A 126 -1.64 12.02 8.61
C LYS A 126 -1.04 12.61 7.33
N SER A 127 -1.90 13.01 6.39
CA SER A 127 -1.46 13.49 5.08
C SER A 127 -0.39 14.57 5.25
N ALA A 128 0.69 14.47 4.47
CA ALA A 128 1.81 15.39 4.58
C ALA A 128 1.30 16.84 4.54
N PRO A 129 1.74 17.71 5.47
CA PRO A 129 1.24 19.07 5.51
C PRO A 129 1.52 19.76 4.18
N LEU A 130 0.59 20.61 3.72
CA LEU A 130 0.73 21.29 2.45
C LEU A 130 2.10 21.98 2.34
N ARG A 131 2.87 21.57 1.34
CA ARG A 131 4.12 22.24 0.99
C ARG A 131 3.77 23.67 0.59
N GLY A 132 4.35 24.63 1.29
CA GLY A 132 4.08 26.03 1.03
C GLY A 132 4.84 26.52 -0.17
N LEU A 133 4.50 27.74 -0.56
CA LEU A 133 5.02 28.39 -1.74
C LEU A 133 6.53 28.59 -1.62
N THR A 134 7.21 28.48 -2.76
CA THR A 134 8.58 28.96 -2.90
C THR A 134 8.64 30.49 -2.77
N THR A 135 9.83 31.04 -2.56
CA THR A 135 10.04 32.50 -2.45
C THR A 135 9.57 33.24 -3.71
N ILE A 136 9.89 32.71 -4.90
CA ILE A 136 9.48 33.28 -6.19
C ILE A 136 7.96 33.21 -6.36
N GLN A 137 7.33 32.07 -6.04
CA GLN A 137 5.88 31.93 -6.12
C GLN A 137 5.16 32.91 -5.19
N ARG A 138 5.70 33.12 -3.98
CA ARG A 138 5.14 34.06 -3.01
C ARG A 138 5.17 35.49 -3.53
N LEU A 139 6.27 35.91 -4.17
CA LEU A 139 6.37 37.25 -4.76
C LEU A 139 5.41 37.44 -5.93
N HIS A 140 5.30 36.44 -6.81
CA HIS A 140 4.37 36.47 -7.93
C HIS A 140 2.91 36.58 -7.47
N ILE A 141 2.51 35.75 -6.51
CA ILE A 141 1.14 35.75 -5.99
C ILE A 141 0.85 36.96 -5.10
N GLY A 142 1.85 37.47 -4.37
CA GLY A 142 1.72 38.73 -3.64
C GLY A 142 1.27 39.86 -4.58
N ARG A 143 1.93 40.01 -5.74
CA ARG A 143 1.56 41.02 -6.75
C ARG A 143 0.15 40.84 -7.32
N LEU A 144 -0.28 39.59 -7.54
CA LEU A 144 -1.63 39.29 -8.01
C LEU A 144 -2.68 39.63 -6.96
N ILE A 145 -2.46 39.27 -5.70
CA ILE A 145 -3.36 39.57 -4.58
C ILE A 145 -3.41 41.07 -4.31
N GLU A 146 -2.28 41.78 -4.36
CA GLU A 146 -2.22 43.23 -4.19
C GLU A 146 -3.05 43.99 -5.24
N LYS A 147 -3.11 43.48 -6.48
CA LYS A 147 -3.83 44.14 -7.58
C LYS A 147 -5.31 43.74 -7.67
N TYR A 148 -5.63 42.47 -7.44
CA TYR A 148 -6.97 41.91 -7.71
C TYR A 148 -7.68 41.36 -6.47
N GLY A 149 -7.04 41.30 -5.31
CA GLY A 149 -7.65 40.77 -4.09
C GLY A 149 -8.02 39.30 -4.21
N ASP A 150 -9.31 38.99 -4.20
CA ASP A 150 -9.88 37.64 -4.30
C ASP A 150 -10.51 37.32 -5.66
N ASP A 151 -10.44 38.24 -6.63
CA ASP A 151 -11.03 38.04 -7.96
C ASP A 151 -10.16 37.16 -8.88
N TYR A 152 -10.27 35.85 -8.71
CA TYR A 152 -9.48 34.86 -9.45
C TYR A 152 -9.72 34.90 -10.98
N GLN A 153 -10.92 35.28 -11.42
CA GLN A 153 -11.24 35.47 -12.84
C GLN A 153 -10.48 36.64 -13.45
N ALA A 154 -10.32 37.74 -12.71
CA ALA A 154 -9.54 38.89 -13.15
C ALA A 154 -8.03 38.56 -13.17
N MET A 155 -7.53 37.86 -12.15
CA MET A 155 -6.15 37.37 -12.12
C MET A 155 -5.81 36.44 -13.29
N PHE A 156 -6.74 35.56 -13.67
CA PHE A 156 -6.56 34.64 -14.79
C PHE A 156 -6.41 35.39 -16.12
N LYS A 157 -7.18 36.48 -16.30
CA LYS A 157 -7.14 37.32 -17.51
C LYS A 157 -5.90 38.22 -17.60
N ASP A 158 -5.20 38.48 -16.49
CA ASP A 158 -3.99 39.31 -16.51
C ASP A 158 -2.79 38.54 -17.08
N THR A 159 -2.65 38.55 -18.40
CA THR A 159 -1.57 37.88 -19.11
C THR A 159 -0.17 38.39 -18.75
N LYS A 160 -0.05 39.61 -18.22
CA LYS A 160 1.24 40.20 -17.83
C LYS A 160 1.67 39.72 -16.46
N LEU A 161 0.78 39.83 -15.47
CA LEU A 161 1.09 39.39 -14.12
C LEU A 161 1.01 37.87 -13.98
N ASN A 162 0.10 37.18 -14.66
CA ASN A 162 0.01 35.72 -14.72
C ASN A 162 0.77 35.19 -15.96
N SER A 163 2.06 35.49 -16.05
CA SER A 163 2.90 35.10 -17.20
C SER A 163 2.98 33.58 -17.41
N MET A 164 2.84 32.80 -16.34
CA MET A 164 2.82 31.33 -16.37
C MET A 164 1.44 30.75 -16.73
N GLN A 165 0.45 31.59 -17.04
CA GLN A 165 -0.90 31.21 -17.46
C GLN A 165 -1.55 30.19 -16.52
N HIS A 166 -1.43 30.39 -15.21
CA HIS A 166 -2.07 29.54 -14.22
C HIS A 166 -3.58 29.58 -14.38
N SER A 167 -4.22 28.40 -14.40
CA SER A 167 -5.68 28.30 -14.41
C SER A 167 -6.31 28.85 -13.13
N VAL A 168 -7.58 29.26 -13.19
CA VAL A 168 -8.34 29.80 -12.05
C VAL A 168 -8.27 28.88 -10.82
N ALA A 169 -8.41 27.56 -11.02
CA ALA A 169 -8.33 26.58 -9.93
C ALA A 169 -6.92 26.51 -9.30
N SER A 170 -5.87 26.68 -10.10
CA SER A 170 -4.49 26.71 -9.63
C SER A 170 -4.21 27.98 -8.81
N LEU A 171 -4.67 29.14 -9.30
CA LEU A 171 -4.57 30.41 -8.59
C LEU A 171 -5.28 30.35 -7.24
N LYS A 172 -6.50 29.80 -7.18
CA LYS A 172 -7.24 29.60 -5.92
C LYS A 172 -6.43 28.77 -4.91
N LYS A 173 -5.86 27.62 -5.34
CA LYS A 173 -5.04 26.77 -4.47
C LYS A 173 -3.78 27.48 -3.97
N LEU A 174 -3.15 28.28 -4.83
CA LEU A 174 -1.92 28.97 -4.47
C LEU A 174 -2.17 30.17 -3.54
N CYS A 175 -3.24 30.94 -3.77
CA CYS A 175 -3.69 32.00 -2.85
C CYS A 175 -4.05 31.41 -1.48
N GLN A 176 -4.80 30.29 -1.43
CA GLN A 176 -5.10 29.58 -0.18
C GLN A 176 -3.82 29.18 0.58
N ARG A 177 -2.82 28.64 -0.13
CA ARG A 177 -1.51 28.30 0.47
C ARG A 177 -0.72 29.54 0.91
N TYR A 178 -0.86 30.67 0.21
CA TYR A 178 -0.23 31.95 0.57
C TYR A 178 -0.79 32.47 1.91
N HIS A 179 -2.12 32.45 2.11
CA HIS A 179 -2.75 32.85 3.37
C HIS A 179 -2.48 31.89 4.52
N ALA A 180 -2.48 30.57 4.28
CA ALA A 180 -2.23 29.57 5.32
C ALA A 180 -0.84 29.70 6.00
N ARG A 181 0.16 30.26 5.30
CA ARG A 181 1.54 30.44 5.80
C ARG A 181 1.90 31.89 6.18
N ARG A 182 0.93 32.81 6.31
CA ARG A 182 1.18 34.25 6.56
C ARG A 182 1.83 34.60 7.90
N LYS A 183 2.08 33.65 8.80
CA LYS A 183 2.95 33.88 9.98
C LYS A 183 4.43 33.84 9.58
N CYS A 184 4.93 34.87 8.91
CA CYS A 184 6.36 35.18 8.83
C CYS A 184 6.60 36.63 8.37
N TYR A 185 6.74 37.51 9.36
CA TYR A 185 7.41 38.81 9.41
C TYR A 185 7.38 39.70 8.16
N VAL A 186 6.43 40.64 8.15
CA VAL A 186 6.62 41.93 7.49
C VAL A 186 7.49 42.77 8.43
N ASN A 187 8.82 42.74 8.27
CA ASN A 187 9.66 43.80 8.81
C ASN A 187 9.58 44.96 7.82
N VAL A 188 8.67 45.90 8.08
CA VAL A 188 8.75 47.25 7.52
C VAL A 188 9.62 48.05 8.50
N LYS A 189 10.84 48.35 8.09
CA LYS A 189 11.58 49.57 8.41
C LYS A 189 12.38 49.96 7.18
#